data_AF-X0YE94-F1
#
_entry.id   AF-X0YE94-F1
#
_cell.length_a   1.000
_cell.length_b   1.000
_cell.length_c   1.000
_cell.angle_alpha   90.00
_cell.angle_beta   90.00
_cell.angle_gamma   90.00
#
_symmetry.space_group_name_H-M   'P 1'
#
loop_
_entity.id
_entity.type
_entity.pdbx_description
1 polymer ?
#
loop_
_entity_poly.entity_id
_entity_poly.type
_entity_poly.pdbx_seq_one_letter_code
_entity_poly.pdbx_strand_id
1 'polypeptide(L)'
;FVGEREVYEREHIYQKGLTISDLIRLLRDCIADKEDMIIADSADPGAIQEICNYGFNVFACNKFPGSVNHGIDIVRTMNIHILAGSENLQKEKRGYKWKQDAQGKQMNDPLKFRDHLMDAERYAICKVKRLIEAGITFAEDESEEAGEQIRYGKPEEPKEPVISEVTNEDILGDNMWE
;
A
#
# COMPACT_ATOMS: atom_id res chain seq x y z
N PHE A 1 -8.92 -7.00 0.45
CA PHE A 1 -9.90 -6.02 0.96
C PHE A 1 -11.26 -6.58 0.63
N VAL A 2 -12.18 -6.60 1.60
CA VAL A 2 -13.57 -7.01 1.37
C VAL A 2 -14.45 -5.86 1.86
N GLY A 3 -15.19 -5.22 0.96
CA GLY A 3 -15.88 -3.95 1.28
C GLY A 3 -14.93 -2.80 1.64
N GLU A 4 -15.47 -1.72 2.20
CA GLU A 4 -14.74 -0.45 2.39
C GLU A 4 -13.75 -0.45 3.58
N ARG A 5 -13.90 -1.36 4.55
CA ARG A 5 -13.12 -1.32 5.80
C ARG A 5 -12.57 -2.68 6.26
N GLU A 6 -12.91 -3.80 5.62
CA GLU A 6 -12.38 -5.10 6.03
C GLU A 6 -11.05 -5.40 5.32
N VAL A 7 -10.03 -5.67 6.14
CA VAL A 7 -8.68 -6.01 5.67
C VAL A 7 -8.32 -7.38 6.22
N TYR A 8 -7.96 -8.29 5.32
CA TYR A 8 -7.48 -9.63 5.66
C TYR A 8 -5.98 -9.71 5.36
N GLU A 9 -5.19 -10.04 6.38
CA GLU A 9 -3.73 -9.99 6.31
C GLU A 9 -3.12 -11.38 6.45
N ARG A 10 -2.22 -11.73 5.53
CA ARG A 10 -1.41 -12.94 5.59
C ARG A 10 0.06 -12.58 5.50
N GLU A 11 0.84 -13.05 6.46
CA GLU A 11 2.29 -12.96 6.41
C GLU A 11 2.85 -14.08 5.51
N HIS A 12 3.72 -13.71 4.56
CA HIS A 12 4.39 -14.68 3.68
C HIS A 12 5.90 -14.76 3.93
N ILE A 13 6.56 -13.62 4.18
CA ILE A 13 8.02 -13.54 4.32
C ILE A 13 8.36 -12.70 5.55
N TYR A 14 9.07 -13.30 6.51
CA TYR A 14 9.64 -12.59 7.67
C TYR A 14 11.05 -13.13 7.98
N GLN A 15 12.03 -12.67 7.21
CA GLN A 15 13.41 -13.14 7.28
C GLN A 15 14.40 -11.97 7.19
N LYS A 16 15.58 -12.11 7.80
CA LYS A 16 16.64 -11.10 7.78
C LYS A 16 17.81 -11.58 6.91
N GLY A 17 18.56 -10.64 6.35
CA GLY A 17 19.79 -10.93 5.61
C GLY A 17 19.56 -11.53 4.23
N LEU A 18 18.37 -11.32 3.64
CA LEU A 18 18.08 -11.74 2.28
C LEU A 18 18.82 -10.85 1.28
N THR A 19 19.43 -11.46 0.27
CA THR A 19 19.82 -10.74 -0.94
C THR A 19 18.60 -10.46 -1.82
N ILE A 20 18.71 -9.56 -2.79
CA ILE A 20 17.62 -9.35 -3.77
C ILE A 20 17.31 -10.64 -4.52
N SER A 21 18.33 -11.41 -4.90
CA SER A 21 18.13 -12.72 -5.56
C SER A 21 17.35 -13.71 -4.68
N ASP A 22 17.62 -13.75 -3.37
CA ASP A 22 16.86 -14.59 -2.43
C ASP A 22 15.41 -14.12 -2.33
N LEU A 23 15.20 -12.80 -2.21
CA LEU A 23 13.87 -12.21 -2.14
C LEU A 23 13.06 -12.53 -3.40
N ILE A 24 13.65 -12.39 -4.59
CA ILE A 24 13.00 -12.73 -5.87
C ILE A 24 12.57 -14.20 -5.91
N ARG A 25 13.39 -15.12 -5.39
CA ARG A 25 13.01 -16.53 -5.31
C ARG A 25 11.80 -16.72 -4.40
N LEU A 26 11.81 -16.12 -3.21
CA LEU A 26 10.68 -16.21 -2.28
C LEU A 26 9.40 -15.57 -2.84
N LEU A 27 9.53 -14.42 -3.52
CA LEU A 27 8.39 -13.75 -4.15
C LEU A 27 7.71 -14.62 -5.21
N ARG A 28 8.48 -15.40 -5.99
CA ARG A 28 7.92 -16.35 -6.96
C ARG A 28 7.13 -17.48 -6.31
N ASP A 29 7.50 -17.85 -5.09
CA ASP A 29 6.84 -18.94 -4.36
C ASP A 29 5.57 -18.45 -3.64
N CYS A 30 5.50 -17.16 -3.28
CA CYS A 30 4.40 -16.63 -2.47
C CYS A 30 3.41 -15.72 -3.21
N ILE A 31 3.79 -15.13 -4.34
CA ILE A 31 2.92 -14.28 -5.15
C ILE A 31 2.41 -15.11 -6.32
N ALA A 32 1.08 -15.23 -6.42
CA ALA A 32 0.42 -16.03 -7.44
C ALA A 32 0.52 -15.37 -8.82
N ASP A 33 0.31 -14.06 -8.90
CA ASP A 33 0.41 -13.29 -10.14
C ASP A 33 1.43 -12.17 -10.00
N LYS A 34 2.37 -12.08 -10.95
CA LYS A 34 3.37 -11.00 -10.95
C LYS A 34 2.75 -9.61 -11.18
N GLU A 35 1.54 -9.56 -11.73
CA GLU A 35 0.77 -8.33 -11.88
C GLU A 35 0.18 -7.84 -10.55
N ASP A 36 0.16 -8.70 -9.51
CA ASP A 36 -0.25 -8.30 -8.17
C ASP A 36 0.60 -7.13 -7.67
N MET A 37 -0.09 -6.14 -7.11
CA MET A 37 0.51 -4.90 -6.67
C MET A 37 1.36 -5.11 -5.41
N ILE A 38 2.66 -4.85 -5.52
CA ILE A 38 3.59 -4.87 -4.39
C ILE A 38 3.95 -3.44 -4.02
N ILE A 39 3.79 -3.06 -2.75
CA ILE A 39 4.19 -1.74 -2.25
C ILE A 39 5.46 -1.89 -1.42
N ALA A 40 6.54 -1.26 -1.88
CA ALA A 40 7.86 -1.36 -1.27
C ALA A 40 8.30 -0.05 -0.60
N ASP A 41 9.22 -0.16 0.34
CA ASP A 41 9.86 1.02 0.94
C ASP A 41 10.61 1.82 -0.15
N SER A 42 10.29 3.11 -0.27
CA SER A 42 10.91 4.03 -1.21
C SER A 42 12.36 4.43 -0.89
N ALA A 43 12.94 3.93 0.21
CA ALA A 43 14.30 4.27 0.64
C ALA A 43 15.40 3.67 -0.26
N ASP A 44 15.10 2.57 -0.98
CA ASP A 44 16.02 1.96 -1.94
C ASP A 44 15.35 1.80 -3.32
N PRO A 45 15.36 2.85 -4.16
CA PRO A 45 14.82 2.77 -5.52
C PRO A 45 15.54 1.75 -6.40
N GLY A 46 16.81 1.43 -6.12
CA GLY A 46 17.59 0.47 -6.89
C GLY A 46 17.05 -0.95 -6.69
N ALA A 47 16.78 -1.34 -5.44
CA ALA A 47 16.12 -2.61 -5.12
C ALA A 47 14.74 -2.73 -5.77
N ILE A 48 13.93 -1.66 -5.75
CA ILE A 48 12.62 -1.63 -6.43
C ILE A 48 12.79 -1.90 -7.93
N GLN A 49 13.69 -1.16 -8.58
CA GLN A 49 13.94 -1.32 -10.01
C GLN A 49 14.42 -2.73 -10.36
N GLU A 50 15.29 -3.32 -9.54
CA GLU A 50 15.74 -4.70 -9.73
C GLU A 50 14.57 -5.69 -9.66
N ILE A 51 13.68 -5.52 -8.68
CA ILE A 51 12.50 -6.40 -8.55
C ILE A 51 11.54 -6.23 -9.75
N CYS A 52 11.34 -5.00 -10.23
CA CYS A 52 10.58 -4.73 -11.46
C CYS A 52 11.23 -5.39 -12.70
N ASN A 53 12.56 -5.41 -12.80
CA ASN A 53 13.26 -6.06 -13.92
C ASN A 53 13.02 -7.57 -13.97
N TYR A 54 12.66 -8.21 -12.84
CA TYR A 54 12.24 -9.61 -12.78
C TYR A 54 10.74 -9.83 -13.08
N GLY A 55 10.04 -8.76 -13.45
CA GLY A 55 8.66 -8.76 -13.94
C GLY A 55 7.59 -8.59 -12.87
N PHE A 56 7.96 -8.26 -11.62
CA PHE A 56 6.97 -7.99 -10.56
C PHE A 56 6.45 -6.55 -10.64
N ASN A 57 5.17 -6.36 -10.34
CA ASN A 57 4.51 -5.06 -10.33
C ASN A 57 4.74 -4.31 -8.99
N VAL A 58 5.90 -3.68 -8.85
CA VAL A 58 6.32 -3.00 -7.61
C VAL A 58 6.23 -1.50 -7.69
N PHE A 59 5.61 -0.89 -6.68
CA PHE A 59 5.51 0.56 -6.52
C PHE A 59 6.19 1.01 -5.23
N ALA A 60 6.90 2.13 -5.31
CA ALA A 60 7.41 2.82 -4.14
C ALA A 60 6.25 3.39 -3.29
N CYS A 61 6.30 3.19 -1.98
CA CYS A 61 5.37 3.83 -1.05
C CYS A 61 5.56 5.35 -1.05
N ASN A 62 4.48 6.10 -0.81
CA ASN A 62 4.57 7.55 -0.70
C ASN A 62 4.93 7.97 0.73
N LYS A 63 6.15 8.48 0.94
CA LYS A 63 6.64 9.00 2.22
C LYS A 63 6.69 10.53 2.20
N PHE A 64 6.09 11.14 3.22
CA PHE A 64 6.14 12.58 3.46
C PHE A 64 6.29 12.85 4.98
N PRO A 65 6.68 14.07 5.41
CA PRO A 65 6.72 14.41 6.84
C PRO A 65 5.36 14.14 7.51
N GLY A 66 5.33 13.27 8.51
CA GLY A 66 4.09 12.85 9.19
C GLY A 66 3.34 11.67 8.55
N SER A 67 3.82 11.11 7.43
CA SER A 67 3.20 9.94 6.75
C SER A 67 3.10 8.69 7.63
N VAL A 68 3.97 8.53 8.63
CA VAL A 68 3.88 7.43 9.61
C VAL A 68 2.62 7.57 10.45
N ASN A 69 2.41 8.72 11.09
CA ASN A 69 1.24 8.97 11.92
C ASN A 69 -0.06 8.93 11.10
N HIS A 70 -0.05 9.57 9.93
CA HIS A 70 -1.20 9.53 9.02
C HIS A 70 -1.58 8.10 8.63
N GLY A 71 -0.59 7.26 8.31
CA GLY A 71 -0.85 5.87 7.99
C GLY A 71 -1.31 5.05 9.19
N ILE A 72 -0.77 5.29 10.38
CA ILE A 72 -1.27 4.66 11.62
C ILE A 72 -2.75 5.01 11.84
N ASP A 73 -3.13 6.28 11.65
CA ASP A 73 -4.51 6.73 11.79
C ASP A 73 -5.42 6.02 10.78
N ILE A 74 -4.98 5.88 9.52
CA ILE A 74 -5.73 5.12 8.51
C ILE A 74 -5.91 3.66 8.93
N VAL A 75 -4.81 2.97 9.30
CA VAL A 75 -4.84 1.56 9.72
C VAL A 75 -5.83 1.36 10.88
N ARG A 76 -5.88 2.30 11.83
CA ARG A 76 -6.82 2.26 12.96
C ARG A 76 -8.30 2.43 12.60
N THR A 77 -8.61 2.91 11.40
CA THR A 77 -10.00 2.99 10.91
C THR A 77 -10.49 1.70 10.24
N MET A 78 -9.59 0.74 10.00
CA MET A 78 -9.88 -0.54 9.34
C MET A 78 -10.20 -1.64 10.33
N ASN A 79 -11.03 -2.59 9.90
CA ASN A 79 -11.29 -3.85 10.58
C ASN A 79 -10.30 -4.90 10.08
N ILE A 80 -9.24 -5.14 10.87
CA ILE A 80 -8.12 -6.00 10.47
C ILE A 80 -8.29 -7.42 11.00
N HIS A 81 -8.26 -8.39 10.09
CA HIS A 81 -8.33 -9.83 10.35
C HIS A 81 -7.01 -10.48 9.96
N ILE A 82 -6.28 -11.00 10.95
CA ILE A 82 -4.99 -11.63 10.71
C ILE A 82 -5.19 -13.13 10.52
N LEU A 83 -4.85 -13.64 9.34
CA LEU A 83 -5.01 -15.04 8.96
C LEU A 83 -3.98 -15.94 9.67
N ALA A 84 -4.36 -17.21 9.86
CA ALA A 84 -3.52 -18.22 10.48
C ALA A 84 -2.15 -18.37 9.79
N GLY A 85 -1.10 -18.59 10.58
CA GLY A 85 0.30 -18.64 10.12
C GLY A 85 1.03 -17.28 10.12
N SER A 86 0.37 -16.21 10.57
CA SER A 86 0.95 -14.86 10.61
C SER A 86 1.39 -14.45 12.04
N GLU A 87 2.12 -15.33 12.75
CA GLU A 87 2.43 -15.06 14.16
C GLU A 87 3.41 -13.89 14.36
N ASN A 88 4.28 -13.58 13.40
CA ASN A 88 5.22 -12.46 13.55
C ASN A 88 4.48 -11.13 13.42
N LEU A 89 3.55 -11.01 12.47
CA LEU A 89 2.67 -9.85 12.34
C LEU A 89 1.91 -9.59 13.65
N GLN A 90 1.32 -10.63 14.24
CA GLN A 90 0.63 -10.51 15.53
C GLN A 90 1.57 -10.10 16.67
N LYS A 91 2.81 -10.61 16.69
CA LYS A 91 3.81 -10.24 17.71
C LYS A 91 4.22 -8.77 17.56
N GLU A 92 4.45 -8.28 16.35
CA GLU A 92 4.80 -6.88 16.09
C GLU A 92 3.65 -5.96 16.50
N LYS A 93 2.41 -6.24 16.05
CA LYS A 93 1.22 -5.46 16.45
C LYS A 93 1.02 -5.38 17.96
N ARG A 94 1.18 -6.49 18.69
CA ARG A 94 1.10 -6.49 20.17
C ARG A 94 2.26 -5.74 20.84
N GLY A 95 3.41 -5.70 20.18
CA GLY A 95 4.62 -5.01 20.66
C GLY A 95 4.63 -3.51 20.38
N TYR A 96 3.75 -3.02 19.51
CA TYR A 96 3.76 -1.64 19.06
C TYR A 96 3.39 -0.65 20.15
N LYS A 97 4.24 0.35 20.35
CA LYS A 97 4.10 1.33 21.43
C LYS A 97 4.49 2.71 20.96
N TRP A 98 3.81 3.72 21.50
CA TRP A 98 4.22 5.11 21.36
C TRP A 98 5.46 5.37 22.22
N LYS A 99 6.39 6.20 21.74
CA LYS A 99 7.47 6.69 22.59
C LYS A 99 6.87 7.48 23.75
N GLN A 100 7.49 7.38 24.91
CA GLN A 100 7.15 8.18 26.07
C GLN A 100 8.36 9.01 26.46
N ASP A 101 8.13 10.24 26.92
CA ASP A 101 9.19 11.05 27.52
C ASP A 101 9.50 10.56 28.95
N ALA A 102 10.51 11.17 29.59
CA ALA A 102 10.90 10.83 30.95
C ALA A 102 9.80 11.05 32.01
N GLN A 103 8.75 11.80 31.65
CA GLN A 103 7.59 12.11 32.49
C GLN A 103 6.41 11.17 32.19
N GLY A 104 6.57 10.22 31.28
CA GLY A 104 5.54 9.25 30.89
C GLY A 104 4.54 9.77 29.87
N LYS A 105 4.71 10.99 29.33
CA LYS A 105 3.82 11.53 28.30
C LYS A 105 4.14 10.91 26.94
N GLN A 106 3.11 10.46 26.24
CA GLN A 106 3.25 9.95 24.88
C GLN A 106 3.75 11.04 23.93
N MET A 107 4.76 10.70 23.14
CA MET A 107 5.30 11.53 22.07
C MET A 107 4.58 11.24 20.75
N ASN A 108 4.79 12.12 19.77
CA ASN A 108 4.17 12.02 18.45
C ASN A 108 4.78 10.92 17.56
N ASP A 109 5.84 10.25 17.99
CA ASP A 109 6.47 9.20 17.19
C ASP A 109 6.30 7.83 17.84
N PRO A 110 6.02 6.78 17.06
CA PRO A 110 6.06 5.41 17.55
C PRO A 110 7.49 4.98 17.90
N LEU A 111 7.60 4.02 18.80
CA LEU A 111 8.87 3.37 19.11
C LEU A 111 9.27 2.49 17.91
N LYS A 112 10.42 2.80 17.31
CA LYS A 112 10.99 2.00 16.22
C LYS A 112 11.60 0.71 16.75
N PHE A 113 10.76 -0.29 16.97
CA PHE A 113 11.19 -1.60 17.45
C PHE A 113 10.28 -2.69 16.89
N ARG A 114 10.84 -3.55 16.02
CA ARG A 114 10.13 -4.67 15.38
C ARG A 114 8.82 -4.18 14.72
N ASP A 115 8.98 -3.24 13.80
CA ASP A 115 7.92 -2.54 13.07
C ASP A 115 7.91 -2.86 11.56
N HIS A 116 8.62 -3.92 11.14
CA HIS A 116 8.85 -4.21 9.73
C HIS A 116 7.56 -4.58 9.00
N LEU A 117 6.75 -5.46 9.58
CA LEU A 117 5.47 -5.87 9.00
C LEU A 117 4.42 -4.78 9.17
N MET A 118 4.50 -4.00 10.24
CA MET A 118 3.62 -2.84 10.45
C MET A 118 3.85 -1.72 9.43
N ASP A 119 5.11 -1.48 9.06
CA ASP A 119 5.44 -0.57 7.97
C ASP A 119 4.88 -1.10 6.64
N ALA A 120 5.05 -2.40 6.35
CA ALA A 120 4.49 -3.03 5.15
C ALA A 120 2.95 -2.92 5.08
N GLU A 121 2.25 -3.26 6.17
CA GLU A 121 0.80 -3.08 6.32
C GLU A 121 0.38 -1.65 6.00
N ARG A 122 1.04 -0.67 6.64
CA ARG A 122 0.72 0.75 6.47
C ARG A 122 0.89 1.19 5.03
N TYR A 123 1.96 0.76 4.36
CA TYR A 123 2.20 1.10 2.96
C TYR A 123 1.10 0.53 2.05
N ALA A 124 0.71 -0.72 2.25
CA ALA A 124 -0.33 -1.39 1.48
C ALA A 124 -1.70 -0.70 1.69
N ILE A 125 -2.13 -0.52 2.94
CA ILE A 125 -3.43 0.06 3.27
C ILE A 125 -3.53 1.51 2.78
N CYS A 126 -2.51 2.34 2.99
CA CYS A 126 -2.51 3.71 2.50
C CYS A 126 -2.63 3.79 0.97
N LYS A 127 -1.93 2.91 0.25
CA LYS A 127 -2.01 2.87 -1.21
C LYS A 127 -3.41 2.46 -1.67
N VAL A 128 -3.94 1.36 -1.12
CA VAL A 128 -5.26 0.84 -1.53
C VAL A 128 -6.36 1.84 -1.21
N LYS A 129 -6.35 2.45 -0.02
CA LYS A 129 -7.30 3.51 0.33
C LYS A 129 -7.31 4.65 -0.68
N ARG A 130 -6.14 5.11 -1.10
CA ARG A 130 -6.02 6.17 -2.13
C ARG A 130 -6.57 5.73 -3.49
N LEU A 131 -6.41 4.47 -3.87
CA LEU A 131 -6.96 3.95 -5.12
C LEU A 131 -8.50 3.89 -5.07
N ILE A 132 -9.06 3.44 -3.94
CA ILE A 132 -10.51 3.45 -3.71
C ILE A 132 -11.07 4.88 -3.76
N GLU A 133 -10.40 5.84 -3.11
CA GLU A 133 -10.77 7.27 -3.16
C GLU A 133 -10.67 7.87 -4.57
N ALA A 134 -9.80 7.30 -5.42
CA ALA A 134 -9.69 7.65 -6.83
C ALA A 134 -10.74 6.94 -7.72
N GLY A 135 -11.66 6.16 -7.13
CA GLY A 135 -12.72 5.45 -7.84
C GLY A 135 -12.34 4.08 -8.41
N ILE A 136 -11.16 3.55 -8.06
CA ILE A 136 -10.73 2.21 -8.47
C ILE A 136 -11.37 1.19 -7.53
N THR A 137 -12.17 0.28 -8.10
CA THR A 137 -12.75 -0.85 -7.38
C THR A 137 -11.93 -2.10 -7.63
N PHE A 138 -11.83 -2.96 -6.61
CA PHE A 138 -11.23 -4.28 -6.73
C PHE A 138 -12.39 -5.28 -6.85
N ALA A 139 -12.31 -6.21 -7.80
CA ALA A 139 -13.33 -7.23 -7.96
C ALA A 139 -13.42 -8.09 -6.68
N GLU A 140 -14.64 -8.39 -6.23
CA GLU A 140 -14.86 -9.35 -5.16
C GLU A 140 -14.52 -10.75 -5.68
N ASP A 141 -13.75 -11.50 -4.91
CA ASP A 141 -13.38 -12.87 -5.24
C ASP A 141 -14.52 -13.79 -4.78
N GLU A 142 -15.41 -14.19 -5.71
CA GLU A 142 -16.53 -15.10 -5.43
C GLU A 142 -16.10 -16.59 -5.29
N SER A 143 -14.80 -16.87 -5.10
CA SER A 143 -14.28 -18.25 -5.11
C SER A 143 -14.08 -18.89 -3.75
N GLU A 144 -15.18 -19.01 -3.00
CA GLU A 144 -15.30 -20.09 -2.02
C GLU A 144 -16.09 -21.26 -2.63
N GLU A 145 -15.54 -21.94 -3.62
CA GLU A 145 -15.88 -23.35 -3.88
C GLU A 145 -14.82 -24.02 -4.79
N ALA A 146 -14.04 -24.91 -4.19
CA ALA A 146 -13.17 -25.92 -4.81
C ALA A 146 -12.03 -25.45 -5.76
N GLY A 147 -10.83 -25.30 -5.20
CA GLY A 147 -9.61 -25.96 -5.73
C GLY A 147 -9.14 -25.67 -7.16
N GLU A 148 -9.54 -24.59 -7.81
CA GLU A 148 -9.09 -24.23 -9.17
C GLU A 148 -8.54 -22.79 -9.19
N GLN A 149 -7.41 -22.59 -9.86
CA GLN A 149 -6.62 -21.37 -9.94
C GLN A 149 -7.36 -20.27 -10.73
N ILE A 150 -7.54 -19.08 -10.16
CA ILE A 150 -8.43 -18.02 -10.71
C ILE A 150 -7.62 -16.84 -11.26
N ARG A 151 -8.12 -16.29 -12.38
CA ARG A 151 -7.54 -15.17 -13.15
C ARG A 151 -8.28 -13.87 -12.85
N TYR A 152 -7.55 -12.79 -12.62
CA TYR A 152 -8.12 -11.44 -12.48
C TYR A 152 -8.24 -10.74 -13.85
N GLY A 153 -9.30 -9.93 -14.00
CA GLY A 153 -9.58 -9.13 -15.20
C GLY A 153 -8.82 -7.81 -15.22
N LYS A 154 -8.49 -7.35 -16.43
CA LYS A 154 -7.73 -6.11 -16.69
C LYS A 154 -8.38 -4.87 -16.05
N PRO A 155 -7.59 -3.93 -15.48
CA PRO A 155 -8.05 -2.56 -15.29
C PRO A 155 -8.26 -1.90 -16.66
N GLU A 156 -9.39 -1.21 -16.87
CA GLU A 156 -9.54 -0.34 -18.03
C GLU A 156 -8.52 0.80 -17.96
N GLU A 157 -7.84 1.07 -19.09
CA GLU A 157 -6.86 2.16 -19.18
C GLU A 157 -7.52 3.50 -18.80
N PRO A 158 -6.86 4.35 -17.99
CA PRO A 158 -7.39 5.65 -17.64
C PRO A 158 -7.50 6.50 -18.91
N LYS A 159 -8.72 6.94 -19.24
CA LYS A 159 -8.98 7.85 -20.35
C LYS A 159 -8.21 9.14 -20.12
N GLU A 160 -7.33 9.50 -21.06
CA GLU A 160 -6.60 10.77 -21.01
C GLU A 160 -7.58 11.95 -20.87
N PRO A 161 -7.28 12.97 -20.05
CA PRO A 161 -8.14 14.13 -19.94
C PRO A 161 -8.14 14.89 -21.27
N VAL A 162 -9.33 15.05 -21.86
CA VAL A 162 -9.54 15.89 -23.04
C VAL A 162 -9.33 17.34 -22.62
N ILE A 163 -8.15 17.88 -22.93
CA ILE A 163 -7.89 19.32 -22.88
C ILE A 163 -8.53 19.95 -24.12
N SER A 164 -9.65 20.64 -23.96
CA SER A 164 -10.13 21.57 -24.99
C SER A 164 -9.20 22.77 -25.00
N GLU A 165 -8.52 23.01 -26.11
CA GLU A 165 -7.72 24.22 -26.33
C GLU A 165 -8.63 25.45 -26.18
N VAL A 166 -8.40 26.26 -25.15
CA VAL A 166 -8.98 27.60 -25.06
C VAL A 166 -8.17 28.46 -26.03
N THR A 167 -8.78 28.86 -27.14
CA THR A 167 -8.14 29.79 -28.08
C THR A 167 -8.09 31.18 -27.46
N ASN A 168 -7.05 31.95 -27.77
CA ASN A 168 -6.80 33.29 -27.25
C ASN A 168 -7.84 34.38 -27.65
N GLU A 169 -9.02 33.98 -28.15
CA GLU A 169 -10.13 34.89 -28.48
C GLU A 169 -11.14 35.04 -27.33
N ASP A 170 -11.10 34.19 -26.30
CA ASP A 170 -12.06 34.23 -25.16
C ASP A 170 -11.67 35.23 -24.04
N ILE A 171 -10.56 35.98 -24.16
CA ILE A 171 -10.04 36.86 -23.09
C ILE A 171 -10.36 38.36 -23.32
N LEU A 172 -11.08 38.73 -24.39
CA LEU A 172 -11.45 40.14 -24.61
C LEU A 172 -12.97 40.31 -24.71
N GLY A 173 -13.59 40.51 -23.54
CA GLY A 173 -14.99 40.87 -23.41
C GLY A 173 -15.22 41.73 -22.18
N ASP A 174 -14.99 43.03 -22.36
CA ASP A 174 -15.76 44.16 -21.81
C ASP A 174 -16.10 44.25 -20.31
N ASN A 175 -15.78 45.45 -19.80
CA ASN A 175 -16.47 46.26 -18.79
C ASN A 175 -15.93 46.22 -17.35
N MET A 176 -15.26 47.28 -16.88
CA MET A 176 -15.81 48.63 -16.54
C MET A 176 -16.31 48.65 -15.10
N TRP A 177 -15.47 49.20 -14.21
CA TRP A 177 -15.91 49.86 -12.99
C TRP A 177 -15.11 51.17 -12.85
N GLU A 178 -15.87 52.25 -12.75
CA GLU A 178 -15.45 53.61 -12.38
C GLU A 178 -14.64 53.66 -11.07
#